data_AF-A0A1F8LTP7-F1
#
_entry.id   AF-A0A1F8LTP7-F1
#
_cell.length_a   1.000
_cell.length_b   1.000
_cell.length_c   1.000
_cell.angle_alpha   90.00
_cell.angle_beta   90.00
_cell.angle_gamma   90.00
#
_symmetry.space_group_name_H-M   'P 1'
#
loop_
_entity.id
_entity.type
_entity.pdbx_description
1 polymer ?
#
loop_
_entity_poly.entity_id
_entity_poly.type
_entity_poly.pdbx_seq_one_letter_code
_entity_poly.pdbx_strand_id
1 'polypeptide(L)' 'MIGNIHTNSIEGFWSLVKRGINGVYHSVGSEYLQSYVNEYGFRYNRRNSDITMFDAFLGRLVSYGQGE' A
#
# COMPACT_ATOMS: atom_id res chain seq x y z
N MET A 1 -12.69 24.77 -17.57
CA MET A 1 -11.58 24.20 -16.79
C MET A 1 -11.96 22.76 -16.47
N ILE A 2 -11.56 21.81 -17.31
CA ILE A 2 -11.81 20.38 -17.07
C ILE A 2 -10.83 19.99 -15.97
N GLY A 3 -11.34 19.64 -14.79
CA GLY A 3 -10.53 19.32 -13.63
C GLY A 3 -9.54 18.21 -13.94
N ASN A 4 -8.35 18.29 -13.35
CA ASN A 4 -7.31 17.26 -13.36
C ASN A 4 -7.79 15.99 -12.62
N ILE A 5 -8.87 15.37 -13.10
CA ILE A 5 -9.43 14.12 -12.58
C ILE A 5 -8.85 13.03 -13.46
N HIS A 6 -7.76 12.42 -12.99
CA HIS A 6 -7.05 11.38 -13.72
C HIS A 6 -7.34 10.02 -13.09
N THR A 7 -7.94 9.09 -13.83
CA THR A 7 -8.07 7.69 -13.40
C THR A 7 -6.75 6.92 -13.49
N ASN A 8 -5.75 7.47 -14.22
CA ASN A 8 -4.42 6.90 -14.39
C ASN A 8 -3.75 6.52 -13.06
N SER A 9 -4.00 7.26 -11.98
CA SER A 9 -3.45 6.98 -10.65
C SER A 9 -4.09 5.74 -10.00
N ILE A 10 -5.40 5.54 -10.14
CA ILE A 10 -6.11 4.43 -9.51
C ILE A 10 -6.00 3.14 -10.33
N GLU A 11 -5.98 3.24 -11.65
CA GLU A 11 -5.73 2.10 -12.56
C GLU A 11 -4.31 1.55 -12.40
N GLY A 12 -3.33 2.45 -12.23
CA GLY A 12 -1.95 2.09 -11.91
C GLY A 12 -1.84 1.34 -10.57
N PHE A 13 -2.52 1.83 -9.53
CA PHE A 13 -2.59 1.17 -8.23
C PHE A 13 -3.13 -0.26 -8.34
N TRP A 14 -4.31 -0.44 -8.95
CA TRP A 14 -4.92 -1.77 -9.08
C TRP A 14 -4.10 -2.72 -9.95
N SER A 15 -3.37 -2.19 -10.92
CA SER A 15 -2.45 -2.99 -11.75
C SER A 15 -1.27 -3.55 -10.94
N LEU A 16 -0.82 -2.84 -9.92
CA LEU A 16 0.22 -3.31 -8.99
C LEU A 16 -0.35 -4.34 -8.01
N VAL A 17 -1.52 -4.07 -7.42
CA VAL A 17 -2.19 -4.97 -6.48
C VAL A 17 -2.42 -6.34 -7.13
N LYS A 18 -3.02 -6.38 -8.33
CA LYS A 18 -3.32 -7.63 -9.03
C LYS A 18 -2.07 -8.45 -9.36
N ARG A 19 -1.00 -7.80 -9.83
CA ARG A 19 0.28 -8.46 -10.11
C ARG A 19 0.92 -9.00 -8.84
N GLY A 20 0.86 -8.23 -7.76
CA GLY A 20 1.36 -8.60 -6.46
C GLY A 20 0.65 -9.82 -5.86
N ILE A 21 -0.70 -9.82 -5.90
CA ILE A 21 -1.53 -10.95 -5.46
C ILE A 21 -1.20 -12.21 -6.26
N ASN A 22 -1.12 -12.12 -7.59
CA ASN A 22 -0.85 -13.27 -8.45
C ASN A 22 0.59 -13.80 -8.35
N GLY A 23 1.57 -12.94 -8.01
CA GLY A 23 3.00 -13.29 -8.05
C GLY A 23 3.63 -13.59 -6.70
N VAL A 24 3.22 -12.91 -5.63
CA VAL A 24 3.83 -13.03 -4.30
C VAL A 24 3.10 -14.05 -3.43
N TYR A 25 1.78 -14.16 -3.59
CA TYR A 25 0.93 -14.95 -2.71
C TYR A 25 0.54 -16.27 -3.37
N HIS A 26 0.91 -17.39 -2.73
CA HIS A 26 0.64 -18.73 -3.26
C HIS A 26 -0.80 -19.22 -2.95
N SER A 27 -1.42 -18.65 -1.91
CA SER A 27 -2.82 -18.85 -1.55
C SER A 27 -3.38 -17.55 -0.98
N VAL A 28 -4.55 -17.13 -1.46
CA VAL A 28 -5.16 -15.84 -1.14
C VAL A 28 -6.52 -16.13 -0.49
N GLY A 29 -6.58 -16.06 0.83
CA GLY A 29 -7.84 -16.11 1.57
C GLY A 29 -8.63 -14.81 1.42
N SER A 30 -9.95 -14.91 1.31
CA SER A 30 -10.84 -13.75 1.23
C SER A 30 -10.82 -12.92 2.52
N GLU A 31 -10.47 -13.55 3.63
CA GLU A 31 -10.38 -12.95 4.97
C GLU A 31 -9.26 -11.92 5.06
N TYR A 32 -8.23 -12.03 4.22
CA TYR A 32 -7.03 -11.18 4.23
C TYR A 32 -7.05 -10.09 3.15
N LEU A 33 -8.12 -9.99 2.35
CA LEU A 33 -8.21 -9.01 1.25
C LEU A 33 -7.94 -7.59 1.72
N GLN A 34 -8.50 -7.20 2.88
CA GLN A 34 -8.28 -5.88 3.44
C GLN A 34 -6.80 -5.67 3.81
N SER A 35 -6.13 -6.69 4.36
CA SER A 35 -4.72 -6.63 4.72
C SER A 35 -3.83 -6.45 3.49
N TYR A 36 -4.11 -7.16 2.39
CA TYR A 36 -3.38 -6.99 1.13
C TYR A 36 -3.54 -5.56 0.59
N VAL A 37 -4.78 -5.05 0.53
CA VAL A 37 -5.02 -3.67 0.06
C VAL A 37 -4.33 -2.64 0.94
N ASN A 38 -4.35 -2.83 2.27
CA ASN A 38 -3.66 -1.94 3.20
C ASN A 38 -2.14 -1.93 2.97
N GLU A 39 -1.52 -3.08 2.74
CA GLU A 39 -0.09 -3.19 2.43
C GLU A 39 0.26 -2.44 1.13
N TYR A 40 -0.45 -2.74 0.04
CA TYR A 40 -0.21 -2.08 -1.24
C TYR A 40 -0.51 -0.59 -1.19
N GLY A 41 -1.54 -0.16 -0.44
CA GLY A 41 -1.82 1.25 -0.21
C GLY A 41 -0.70 1.95 0.54
N PHE A 42 -0.17 1.33 1.59
CA PHE A 42 0.96 1.86 2.36
C PHE A 42 2.22 2.01 1.50
N ARG A 43 2.52 1.01 0.66
CA ARG A 43 3.66 1.02 -0.29
C ARG A 43 3.47 2.06 -1.39
N TYR A 44 2.30 2.11 -2.02
CA TYR A 44 2.02 3.00 -3.14
C TYR A 44 2.12 4.48 -2.73
N ASN A 45 1.61 4.83 -1.55
CA ASN A 45 1.69 6.19 -1.02
C ASN A 45 3.12 6.62 -0.65
N ARG A 46 4.04 5.67 -0.47
CA ARG A 46 5.44 5.92 -0.08
C ARG A 46 6.44 5.65 -1.21
N ARG A 47 5.97 5.39 -2.43
CA ARG A 47 6.82 4.99 -3.58
C ARG A 47 7.91 6.00 -3.97
N ASN A 48 7.75 7.27 -3.58
CA ASN A 48 8.71 8.35 -3.83
C ASN A 48 9.36 8.87 -2.53
N SER A 49 9.25 8.12 -1.43
CA SER A 49 9.88 8.50 -0.17
C SER A 49 11.31 7.96 -0.13
N ASP A 50 12.25 8.78 0.35
CA ASP A 50 13.64 8.37 0.58
C ASP A 50 13.80 7.49 1.83
N ILE A 51 12.73 7.31 2.60
CA ILE A 51 12.71 6.49 3.82
C ILE A 51 12.49 5.03 3.42
N THR A 52 13.33 4.13 3.93
CA THR A 52 13.15 2.70 3.68
C THR A 52 11.84 2.20 4.29
N MET A 53 11.24 1.19 3.68
CA MET A 53 9.97 0.62 4.16
C MET A 53 10.06 0.12 5.60
N PHE A 54 11.20 -0.45 5.98
CA PHE A 54 11.44 -0.93 7.34
C PHE A 54 11.42 0.20 8.36
N ASP A 55 12.13 1.30 8.09
CA ASP A 55 12.17 2.47 8.97
C ASP A 55 10.79 3.14 9.08
N ALA A 56 10.05 3.19 7.97
CA ALA A 56 8.68 3.71 7.96
C ALA A 56 7.72 2.87 8.83
N PHE A 57 7.89 1.54 8.84
CA PHE A 57 7.13 0.65 9.72
C PHE A 57 7.51 0.84 11.19
N LEU A 58 8.82 0.89 11.49
CA LEU A 58 9.31 1.12 12.85
C LEU A 58 8.78 2.44 13.42
N GLY A 59 8.85 3.53 12.65
CA GLY A 59 8.31 4.82 13.06
C GLY A 59 6.84 4.73 13.45
N ARG A 60 6.02 4.01 12.67
CA ARG A 60 4.59 3.82 12.98
C ARG A 60 4.37 3.01 14.25
N LEU A 61 5.14 1.94 14.48
CA LEU A 61 5.04 1.12 15.69
C LEU A 61 5.44 1.92 16.94
N VAL A 62 6.51 2.71 16.86
CA VAL A 62 6.94 3.60 17.94
C VAL A 62 5.87 4.66 18.23
N SER A 63 5.26 5.26 17.19
CA SER A 63 4.15 6.20 17.38
C SER A 63 2.93 5.58 18.04
N TYR A 64 2.60 4.31 17.76
CA TYR A 64 1.52 3.61 18.47
C TYR A 64 1.89 3.29 19.93
N GLY A 65 3.16 3.00 20.22
CA GLY A 65 3.64 2.72 21.59
C GLY A 65 3.78 3.96 22.48
N GLN A 66 3.68 5.17 21.92
CA GLN A 66 3.76 6.46 22.63
C GLN A 66 2.37 7.13 22.78
N GLY A 67 1.32 6.43 22.38
CA GLY A 67 -0.08 6.85 22.51
C GLY A 67 -0.76 6.28 23.75
N GLU A 68 -0.13 6.44 24.92
CA GLU A 68 -0.76 6.53 26.25
C GLU A 68 -0.15 7.70 27.02
#